data_AF-A0AA87MN01-F1
#
_entry.id   AF-A0AA87MN01-F1
#
_cell.length_a   1.000
_cell.length_b   1.000
_cell.length_c   1.000
_cell.angle_alpha   90.00
_cell.angle_beta   90.00
_cell.angle_gamma   90.00
#
_symmetry.space_group_name_H-M   'P 1'
#
loop_
_entity.id
_entity.type
_entity.pdbx_description
1 polymer ?
#
loop_
_entity_poly.entity_id
_entity_poly.type
_entity_poly.pdbx_seq_one_letter_code
_entity_poly.pdbx_strand_id
1 'polypeptide(L)'
;MTQNKKSALFDILKREKLEKMMKKDPSAKSSVPNEKASENVSEKSSTDKKEVQGSKIYKAIDEVKLDIRYYFLEDEYKEKIATIYIKNEVQLDKLGVDPKKYLDYARESFDRYKQLNKKMPLEPMNKKSWDHVERSLNELISKLLEKFVK
;
A
#
# COMPACT_ATOMS: atom_id res chain seq x y z
N MET A 1 33.78 -12.04 -40.04
CA MET A 1 32.86 -10.87 -39.96
C MET A 1 32.08 -10.97 -38.65
N THR A 2 32.57 -10.35 -37.58
CA THR A 2 31.94 -10.35 -36.25
C THR A 2 30.76 -9.37 -36.23
N GLN A 3 29.53 -9.88 -36.18
CA GLN A 3 28.32 -9.07 -36.11
C GLN A 3 28.20 -8.44 -34.72
N ASN A 4 28.45 -7.13 -34.67
CA ASN A 4 28.25 -6.25 -33.52
C ASN A 4 26.76 -6.27 -33.09
N LYS A 5 26.42 -7.07 -32.07
CA LYS A 5 25.14 -6.96 -31.36
C LYS A 5 25.22 -5.80 -30.35
N LYS A 6 25.22 -4.55 -30.84
CA LYS A 6 24.99 -3.40 -29.98
C LYS A 6 23.53 -3.46 -29.52
N SER A 7 23.33 -3.77 -28.24
CA SER A 7 22.02 -3.95 -27.62
C SER A 7 21.16 -2.68 -27.72
N ALA A 8 19.88 -2.83 -28.08
CA ALA A 8 18.90 -1.73 -28.13
C ALA A 8 18.80 -0.97 -26.80
N LEU A 9 19.15 -1.61 -25.67
CA LEU A 9 19.27 -0.99 -24.36
C LEU A 9 20.27 0.18 -24.34
N PHE A 10 21.37 0.06 -25.09
CA PHE A 10 22.40 1.10 -25.11
C PHE A 10 21.91 2.36 -25.85
N ASP A 11 21.10 2.18 -26.89
CA ASP A 11 20.52 3.29 -27.65
C ASP A 11 19.39 3.98 -26.87
N ILE A 12 18.60 3.22 -26.10
CA ILE A 12 17.57 3.77 -25.20
C ILE A 12 18.24 4.62 -24.09
N LEU A 13 19.28 4.08 -23.44
CA LEU A 13 19.99 4.79 -22.37
C LEU A 13 20.65 6.08 -22.85
N LYS A 14 21.15 6.10 -24.11
CA LYS A 14 21.70 7.31 -24.73
C LYS A 14 20.64 8.38 -24.97
N ARG A 15 19.46 8.00 -25.48
CA ARG A 15 18.36 8.94 -25.72
C ARG A 15 17.88 9.58 -24.42
N GLU A 16 17.68 8.79 -23.37
CA GLU A 16 17.21 9.30 -22.08
C GLU A 16 18.25 10.25 -21.43
N LYS A 17 19.55 9.95 -21.58
CA LYS A 17 20.64 10.80 -21.08
C LYS A 17 20.69 12.16 -21.80
N LEU A 18 20.49 12.17 -23.12
CA LEU A 18 20.44 13.41 -23.91
C LEU A 18 19.23 14.27 -23.55
N GLU A 19 18.07 13.67 -23.35
CA GLU A 19 16.85 14.38 -22.98
C GLU A 19 16.94 15.05 -21.60
N LYS A 20 17.63 14.41 -20.65
CA LYS A 20 17.93 14.97 -19.32
C LYS A 20 18.91 16.15 -19.37
N MET A 21 19.81 16.19 -20.36
CA MET A 21 20.77 17.29 -20.53
C MET A 21 20.15 18.52 -21.20
N MET A 22 19.08 18.36 -21.98
CA MET A 22 18.38 19.52 -22.58
C MET A 22 17.39 20.21 -21.62
N LYS A 23 17.12 19.62 -20.45
CA LYS A 23 16.17 20.13 -19.45
C LYS A 23 16.82 20.87 -18.25
N LYS A 24 18.15 21.09 -18.29
CA LYS A 24 18.95 21.89 -17.33
C LYS A 24 19.87 22.77 -18.18
N ASP A 25 19.85 24.09 -18.25
CA ASP A 25 19.47 25.23 -17.40
C ASP A 25 19.55 26.50 -18.33
N PRO A 26 19.53 27.77 -17.87
CA PRO A 26 18.64 28.49 -16.94
C PRO A 26 18.10 29.80 -17.57
N SER A 27 17.02 30.38 -17.04
CA SER A 27 16.80 31.83 -17.15
C SER A 27 16.19 32.37 -15.86
N ALA A 28 16.82 33.44 -15.39
CA ALA A 28 16.66 34.05 -14.09
C ALA A 28 15.83 35.34 -14.15
N LYS A 29 15.39 35.77 -12.93
CA LYS A 29 14.92 37.11 -12.51
C LYS A 29 13.44 37.42 -12.83
N SER A 30 12.60 38.00 -11.95
CA SER A 30 12.85 38.84 -10.77
C SER A 30 11.66 38.93 -9.76
N SER A 31 12.00 39.25 -8.50
CA SER A 31 11.38 40.24 -7.57
C SER A 31 10.03 40.01 -6.82
N VAL A 32 10.07 39.39 -5.62
CA VAL A 32 9.92 39.94 -4.21
C VAL A 32 8.99 41.18 -3.96
N PRO A 33 8.39 41.45 -2.76
CA PRO A 33 7.78 40.63 -1.66
C PRO A 33 6.39 41.17 -1.16
N ASN A 34 5.66 40.45 -0.29
CA ASN A 34 5.05 41.10 0.89
C ASN A 34 4.66 40.12 2.01
N GLU A 35 4.80 40.62 3.23
CA GLU A 35 4.70 39.98 4.54
C GLU A 35 3.25 39.70 4.99
N LYS A 36 3.05 38.69 5.84
CA LYS A 36 2.54 38.86 7.22
C LYS A 36 2.41 37.55 7.98
N ALA A 37 2.93 37.60 9.20
CA ALA A 37 2.85 36.61 10.26
C ALA A 37 1.44 36.53 10.91
N SER A 38 1.13 35.40 11.54
CA SER A 38 0.57 35.38 12.90
C SER A 38 0.60 33.96 13.47
N GLU A 39 1.25 33.82 14.62
CA GLU A 39 1.00 32.79 15.63
C GLU A 39 -0.42 32.99 16.21
N ASN A 40 -1.10 31.89 16.55
CA ASN A 40 -1.77 31.65 17.85
C ASN A 40 -2.49 30.28 17.79
N VAL A 41 -2.12 29.34 18.66
CA VAL A 41 -2.75 29.06 19.97
C VAL A 41 -4.02 28.20 19.83
N SER A 42 -3.91 27.00 20.41
CA SER A 42 -4.93 26.28 21.17
C SER A 42 -6.31 26.11 20.53
N GLU A 43 -6.71 24.86 20.30
CA GLU A 43 -7.75 24.27 21.14
C GLU A 43 -7.92 22.76 20.91
N LYS A 44 -7.66 22.06 22.00
CA LYS A 44 -8.27 20.81 22.43
C LYS A 44 -9.68 20.62 21.83
N SER A 45 -9.82 19.71 20.86
CA SER A 45 -11.11 19.09 20.57
C SER A 45 -10.96 17.58 20.69
N SER A 46 -11.10 17.14 21.94
CA SER A 46 -11.79 15.90 22.26
C SER A 46 -13.06 15.82 21.43
N THR A 47 -13.05 14.98 20.41
CA THR A 47 -14.29 14.55 19.78
C THR A 47 -14.21 13.05 19.65
N ASP A 48 -14.86 12.37 20.59
CA ASP A 48 -15.41 11.04 20.46
C ASP A 48 -16.16 10.94 19.12
N LYS A 49 -15.41 10.72 18.04
CA LYS A 49 -16.00 10.19 16.82
C LYS A 49 -16.02 8.69 17.06
N LYS A 50 -17.23 8.15 17.28
CA LYS A 50 -17.57 6.83 16.79
C LYS A 50 -17.19 6.82 15.31
N GLU A 51 -15.93 6.49 15.05
CA GLU A 51 -15.41 6.25 13.72
C GLU A 51 -16.29 5.12 13.19
N VAL A 52 -17.10 5.44 12.18
CA VAL A 52 -18.10 4.54 11.63
C VAL A 52 -17.41 3.20 11.38
N GLN A 53 -17.90 2.14 12.02
CA GLN A 53 -17.41 0.77 11.87
C GLN A 53 -17.08 0.51 10.40
N GLY A 54 -15.84 0.13 10.12
CA GLY A 54 -15.35 -0.13 8.77
C GLY A 54 -14.79 1.06 7.99
N SER A 55 -14.83 2.30 8.48
CA SER A 55 -14.15 3.43 7.81
C SER A 55 -12.63 3.37 7.98
N LYS A 56 -12.16 2.77 9.10
CA LYS A 56 -10.74 2.74 9.45
C LYS A 56 -9.90 1.97 8.43
N ILE A 57 -10.46 0.88 7.90
CA ILE A 57 -9.74 0.03 6.96
C ILE A 57 -9.52 0.71 5.61
N TYR A 58 -10.52 1.43 5.08
CA TYR A 58 -10.35 2.16 3.83
C TYR A 58 -9.32 3.27 3.95
N LYS A 59 -9.32 3.98 5.09
CA LYS A 59 -8.27 4.97 5.39
C LYS A 59 -6.88 4.32 5.42
N ALA A 60 -6.74 3.19 6.09
CA ALA A 60 -5.47 2.46 6.12
C ALA A 60 -5.03 1.97 4.73
N ILE A 61 -5.97 1.49 3.91
CA ILE A 61 -5.70 1.11 2.52
C ILE A 61 -5.20 2.32 1.72
N ASP A 62 -5.85 3.49 1.86
CA ASP A 62 -5.43 4.72 1.20
C ASP A 62 -4.05 5.22 1.64
N GLU A 63 -3.68 4.97 2.90
CA GLU A 63 -2.35 5.30 3.42
C GLU A 63 -1.26 4.36 2.86
N VAL A 64 -1.57 3.08 2.63
CA VAL A 64 -0.59 2.09 2.14
C VAL A 64 -0.59 1.91 0.63
N LYS A 65 -1.56 2.45 -0.13
CA LYS A 65 -1.65 2.25 -1.59
C LYS A 65 -0.43 2.72 -2.38
N LEU A 66 0.31 3.71 -1.85
CA LEU A 66 1.54 4.21 -2.48
C LEU A 66 2.77 3.35 -2.14
N ASP A 67 2.66 2.48 -1.14
CA ASP A 67 3.70 1.52 -0.82
C ASP A 67 3.59 0.32 -1.75
N ILE A 68 4.64 0.14 -2.56
CA ILE A 68 4.75 -0.93 -3.56
C ILE A 68 4.53 -2.33 -2.96
N ARG A 69 4.73 -2.52 -1.66
CA ARG A 69 4.48 -3.81 -0.99
C ARG A 69 3.02 -4.22 -0.98
N TYR A 70 2.10 -3.27 -1.13
CA TYR A 70 0.64 -3.52 -1.15
C TYR A 70 0.03 -3.42 -2.55
N TYR A 71 0.84 -3.57 -3.60
CA TYR A 71 0.41 -3.57 -5.01
C TYR A 71 -0.69 -4.58 -5.36
N PHE A 72 -0.96 -5.55 -4.47
CA PHE A 72 -2.01 -6.53 -4.64
C PHE A 72 -3.40 -6.03 -4.18
N LEU A 73 -3.44 -4.88 -3.50
CA LEU A 73 -4.66 -4.19 -3.05
C LEU A 73 -5.23 -3.31 -4.15
N GLU A 74 -5.36 -3.87 -5.34
CA GLU A 74 -5.93 -3.20 -6.52
C GLU A 74 -7.31 -3.80 -6.85
N ASP A 75 -8.11 -3.04 -7.60
CA ASP A 75 -9.40 -3.45 -8.13
C ASP A 75 -10.36 -4.03 -7.06
N GLU A 76 -10.92 -5.22 -7.32
CA GLU A 76 -11.86 -5.91 -6.44
C GLU A 76 -11.23 -6.45 -5.15
N TYR A 77 -9.91 -6.65 -5.10
CA TYR A 77 -9.26 -7.31 -3.96
C TYR A 77 -9.15 -6.38 -2.76
N LYS A 78 -9.04 -5.07 -3.00
CA LYS A 78 -9.20 -4.04 -1.97
C LYS A 78 -10.50 -4.24 -1.18
N GLU A 79 -11.62 -4.36 -1.91
CA GLU A 79 -12.96 -4.47 -1.32
C GLU A 79 -13.15 -5.80 -0.60
N LYS A 80 -12.63 -6.90 -1.17
CA LYS A 80 -12.71 -8.22 -0.53
C LYS A 80 -11.91 -8.26 0.78
N ILE A 81 -10.72 -7.66 0.82
CA ILE A 81 -9.91 -7.58 2.04
C ILE A 81 -10.57 -6.67 3.09
N ALA A 82 -11.06 -5.50 2.68
CA ALA A 82 -11.80 -4.63 3.58
C ALA A 82 -13.03 -5.34 4.19
N THR A 83 -13.76 -6.11 3.38
CA THR A 83 -14.93 -6.88 3.83
C THR A 83 -14.59 -7.89 4.92
N ILE A 84 -13.47 -8.61 4.81
CA ILE A 84 -13.03 -9.56 5.84
C ILE A 84 -12.69 -8.83 7.14
N TYR A 85 -12.00 -7.69 7.06
CA TYR A 85 -11.71 -6.87 8.25
C TYR A 85 -12.99 -6.40 8.93
N ILE A 86 -13.92 -5.78 8.18
CA ILE A 86 -15.15 -5.21 8.71
C ILE A 86 -15.98 -6.25 9.46
N LYS A 87 -16.07 -7.47 8.92
CA LYS A 87 -16.78 -8.59 9.57
C LYS A 87 -16.21 -8.94 10.96
N ASN A 88 -14.91 -8.74 11.16
CA ASN A 88 -14.18 -9.16 12.36
C ASN A 88 -13.64 -7.97 13.18
N GLU A 89 -13.96 -6.73 12.79
CA GLU A 89 -13.33 -5.50 13.30
C GLU A 89 -13.37 -5.43 14.83
N VAL A 90 -14.54 -5.67 15.42
CA VAL A 90 -14.72 -5.59 16.88
C VAL A 90 -13.82 -6.57 17.63
N GLN A 91 -13.65 -7.78 17.09
CA GLN A 91 -12.85 -8.80 17.75
C GLN A 91 -11.36 -8.55 17.54
N LEU A 92 -10.97 -8.12 16.34
CA LEU A 92 -9.59 -7.75 16.02
C LEU A 92 -9.12 -6.54 16.85
N ASP A 93 -9.98 -5.54 17.04
CA ASP A 93 -9.70 -4.36 17.87
C ASP A 93 -9.46 -4.74 19.33
N LYS A 94 -10.25 -5.67 19.89
CA LYS A 94 -10.02 -6.23 21.24
C LYS A 94 -8.67 -6.94 21.37
N LEU A 95 -8.15 -7.49 20.28
CA LEU A 95 -6.83 -8.15 20.24
C LEU A 95 -5.69 -7.18 19.93
N GLY A 96 -5.97 -5.87 19.80
CA GLY A 96 -4.97 -4.87 19.43
C GLY A 96 -4.46 -5.03 18.00
N VAL A 97 -5.27 -5.60 17.10
CA VAL A 97 -4.98 -5.69 15.68
C VAL A 97 -5.61 -4.49 14.99
N ASP A 98 -4.78 -3.48 14.74
CA ASP A 98 -5.18 -2.30 13.99
C ASP A 98 -5.33 -2.62 12.47
N PRO A 99 -5.99 -1.73 11.69
CA PRO A 99 -6.17 -1.97 10.26
C PRO A 99 -4.85 -2.18 9.50
N LYS A 100 -3.77 -1.48 9.88
CA LYS A 100 -2.46 -1.58 9.21
C LYS A 100 -1.84 -2.96 9.41
N LYS A 101 -1.83 -3.45 10.66
CA LYS A 101 -1.36 -4.78 11.01
C LYS A 101 -2.19 -5.88 10.34
N TYR A 102 -3.49 -5.67 10.22
CA TYR A 102 -4.33 -6.56 9.42
C TYR A 102 -3.90 -6.59 7.93
N LEU A 103 -3.63 -5.43 7.32
CA LEU A 103 -3.11 -5.37 5.94
C LEU A 103 -1.73 -6.03 5.80
N ASP A 104 -0.88 -5.96 6.83
CA ASP A 104 0.37 -6.72 6.88
C ASP A 104 0.14 -8.23 6.86
N TYR A 105 -0.85 -8.74 7.60
CA TYR A 105 -1.22 -10.15 7.52
C TYR A 105 -1.72 -10.56 6.14
N ALA A 106 -2.47 -9.68 5.46
CA ALA A 106 -2.90 -9.92 4.09
C ALA A 106 -1.69 -9.98 3.14
N ARG A 107 -0.76 -9.03 3.27
CA ARG A 107 0.49 -8.98 2.50
C ARG A 107 1.32 -10.23 2.71
N GLU A 108 1.58 -10.61 3.96
CA GLU A 108 2.35 -11.82 4.29
C GLU A 108 1.69 -13.09 3.76
N SER A 109 0.36 -13.17 3.80
CA SER A 109 -0.37 -14.31 3.25
C SER A 109 -0.21 -14.41 1.74
N PHE A 110 -0.22 -13.26 1.04
CA PHE A 110 0.03 -13.22 -0.39
C PHE A 110 1.49 -13.52 -0.75
N ASP A 111 2.44 -12.99 0.03
CA ASP A 111 3.86 -13.29 -0.15
C ASP A 111 4.16 -14.78 0.08
N ARG A 112 3.54 -15.41 1.08
CA ARG A 112 3.61 -16.87 1.29
C ARG A 112 3.09 -17.65 0.08
N TYR A 113 1.93 -17.26 -0.46
CA TYR A 113 1.42 -17.87 -1.69
C TYR A 113 2.44 -17.79 -2.84
N LYS A 114 3.03 -16.61 -3.06
CA LYS A 114 4.02 -16.40 -4.12
C LYS A 114 5.26 -17.25 -3.92
N GLN A 115 5.78 -17.32 -2.69
CA GLN A 115 6.94 -18.15 -2.34
C GLN A 115 6.67 -19.64 -2.62
N LEU A 116 5.51 -20.15 -2.17
CA LEU A 116 5.12 -21.54 -2.38
C LEU A 116 4.98 -21.90 -3.87
N ASN A 117 4.48 -20.96 -4.67
CA ASN A 117 4.23 -21.17 -6.10
C ASN A 117 5.36 -20.64 -6.99
N LYS A 118 6.50 -20.22 -6.42
CA LYS A 118 7.66 -19.64 -7.11
C LYS A 118 7.27 -18.52 -8.09
N LYS A 119 6.32 -17.67 -7.69
CA LYS A 119 5.83 -16.53 -8.48
C LYS A 119 6.77 -15.34 -8.43
N MET A 120 6.65 -14.45 -9.41
CA MET A 120 7.45 -13.22 -9.46
C MET A 120 7.07 -12.27 -8.31
N PRO A 121 8.02 -11.48 -7.77
CA PRO A 121 7.77 -10.64 -6.60
C PRO A 121 6.62 -9.63 -6.73
N LEU A 122 6.36 -9.14 -7.94
CA LEU A 122 5.32 -8.15 -8.26
C LEU A 122 4.20 -8.72 -9.15
N GLU A 123 4.01 -10.04 -9.13
CA GLU A 123 2.87 -10.65 -9.84
C GLU A 123 1.56 -10.24 -9.17
N PRO A 124 0.59 -9.66 -9.90
CA PRO A 124 -0.65 -9.15 -9.32
C PRO A 124 -1.51 -10.27 -8.74
N MET A 125 -2.45 -9.89 -7.87
CA MET A 125 -3.42 -10.82 -7.31
C MET A 125 -4.28 -11.41 -8.44
N ASN A 126 -4.40 -12.74 -8.47
CA ASN A 126 -5.31 -13.47 -9.33
C ASN A 126 -6.27 -14.31 -8.48
N LYS A 127 -7.25 -14.95 -9.12
CA LYS A 127 -8.25 -15.77 -8.41
C LYS A 127 -7.63 -16.86 -7.53
N LYS A 128 -6.60 -17.57 -8.01
CA LYS A 128 -5.97 -18.65 -7.24
C LYS A 128 -5.20 -18.13 -6.02
N SER A 129 -4.51 -17.00 -6.18
CA SER A 129 -3.81 -16.38 -5.07
C SER A 129 -4.79 -15.77 -4.06
N TRP A 130 -5.89 -15.21 -4.54
CA TRP A 130 -6.98 -14.73 -3.69
C TRP A 130 -7.55 -15.84 -2.83
N ASP A 131 -7.93 -16.97 -3.43
CA ASP A 131 -8.51 -18.10 -2.69
C ASP A 131 -7.56 -18.58 -1.57
N HIS A 132 -6.25 -18.53 -1.81
CA HIS A 132 -5.25 -18.86 -0.78
C HIS A 132 -5.18 -17.79 0.32
N VAL A 133 -5.14 -16.51 -0.04
CA VAL A 133 -5.06 -15.39 0.90
C VAL A 133 -6.32 -15.33 1.77
N GLU A 134 -7.50 -15.46 1.16
CA GLU A 134 -8.78 -15.49 1.85
C GLU A 134 -8.83 -16.62 2.88
N ARG A 135 -8.45 -17.86 2.48
CA ARG A 135 -8.40 -18.99 3.41
C ARG A 135 -7.41 -18.74 4.54
N SER A 136 -6.19 -18.30 4.22
CA SER A 136 -5.13 -18.07 5.20
C SER A 136 -5.50 -16.97 6.20
N LEU A 137 -6.13 -15.89 5.74
CA LEU A 137 -6.59 -14.80 6.59
C LEU A 137 -7.73 -15.24 7.50
N ASN A 138 -8.74 -15.93 6.97
CA ASN A 138 -9.83 -16.42 7.80
C ASN A 138 -9.34 -17.43 8.83
N GLU A 139 -8.44 -18.35 8.46
CA GLU A 139 -7.84 -19.31 9.40
C GLU A 139 -7.01 -18.61 10.49
N LEU A 140 -6.22 -17.59 10.12
CA LEU A 140 -5.47 -16.79 11.08
C LEU A 140 -6.40 -16.09 12.08
N ILE A 141 -7.46 -15.45 11.57
CA ILE A 141 -8.46 -14.78 12.41
C ILE A 141 -9.12 -15.81 13.33
N SER A 142 -9.61 -16.93 12.81
CA SER A 142 -10.23 -17.99 13.62
C SER A 142 -9.31 -18.46 14.75
N LYS A 143 -8.03 -18.73 14.46
CA LYS A 143 -7.07 -19.15 15.50
C LYS A 143 -6.79 -18.07 16.54
N LEU A 144 -6.74 -16.80 16.12
CA LEU A 144 -6.60 -15.68 17.06
C LEU A 144 -7.82 -15.57 17.98
N LEU A 145 -9.02 -15.72 17.42
CA LEU A 145 -10.26 -15.69 18.18
C LEU A 145 -10.36 -16.87 19.14
N GLU A 146 -10.12 -18.10 18.70
CA GLU A 146 -10.13 -19.29 19.56
C GLU A 146 -9.15 -19.18 20.73
N LYS A 147 -7.96 -18.59 20.49
CA LYS A 147 -6.92 -18.50 21.50
C LYS A 147 -7.20 -17.44 22.57
N PHE A 148 -7.84 -16.34 22.20
CA PHE A 148 -7.92 -15.14 23.04
C PHE A 148 -9.34 -14.67 23.36
N VAL A 149 -10.34 -15.15 22.63
CA VAL A 149 -11.77 -14.88 22.80
C VAL A 149 -12.45 -16.20 23.12
N LYS A 150 -12.25 -16.68 24.35
CA LYS A 150 -13.00 -17.82 24.89
C LYS A 150 -14.46 -17.46 25.11
#